data_AF-A0A3A4BLS7-F1
#
_entry.id   AF-A0A3A4BLS7-F1
#
_cell.length_a   1.000
_cell.length_b   1.000
_cell.length_c   1.000
_cell.angle_alpha   90.00
_cell.angle_beta   90.00
_cell.angle_gamma   90.00
#
_symmetry.space_group_name_H-M   'P 1'
#
loop_
_entity.id
_entity.type
_entity.pdbx_description
1 polymer ?
#
loop_
_entity_poly.entity_id
_entity_poly.type
_entity_poly.pdbx_seq_one_letter_code
_entity_poly.pdbx_strand_id
1 'polypeptide(L)'
;MDIVRAWWRMAALPAVVLADALLMLAAGWIVARTPPRGEPCEGASVRCAGADPTPAGWIAEMDFRVAVTFWSFGSVALIMLASALWGWRHRFRALAVVQLLALAVPVYVVALGVLSSYPSLR
;
A
#
# COMPACT_ATOMS: atom_id res chain seq x y z
N MET A 1 -35.31 15.04 10.49
CA MET A 1 -34.35 14.65 9.43
C MET A 1 -33.00 14.16 9.98
N ASP A 2 -32.72 14.29 11.28
CA ASP A 2 -31.41 13.93 11.86
C ASP A 2 -31.19 12.42 12.06
N ILE A 3 -32.26 11.64 12.27
CA ILE A 3 -32.16 10.19 12.48
C ILE A 3 -31.63 9.47 11.24
N VAL A 4 -32.15 9.80 10.06
CA VAL A 4 -31.69 9.20 8.78
C VAL A 4 -30.23 9.53 8.50
N ARG A 5 -29.80 10.76 8.82
CA ARG A 5 -28.41 11.22 8.65
C ARG A 5 -27.47 10.57 9.66
N ALA A 6 -27.92 10.34 10.89
CA ALA A 6 -27.16 9.64 11.92
C ALA A 6 -26.99 8.15 11.57
N TRP A 7 -28.06 7.48 11.12
CA TRP A 7 -28.01 6.10 10.62
C TRP A 7 -27.05 5.93 9.45
N TRP A 8 -27.10 6.85 8.47
CA TRP A 8 -26.17 6.84 7.34
C TRP A 8 -24.71 6.94 7.78
N ARG A 9 -24.40 7.79 8.77
CA ARG A 9 -23.04 7.93 9.30
C ARG A 9 -22.57 6.67 10.05
N MET A 10 -23.47 6.04 10.80
CA MET A 10 -23.20 4.80 11.53
C MET A 10 -22.92 3.62 10.59
N ALA A 11 -23.61 3.54 9.45
CA ALA A 11 -23.36 2.51 8.43
C ALA A 11 -22.15 2.82 7.53
N ALA A 12 -21.89 4.09 7.23
CA ALA A 12 -20.81 4.49 6.33
C ALA A 12 -19.42 4.23 6.89
N LEU A 13 -19.18 4.46 8.18
CA LEU A 13 -17.88 4.20 8.80
C LEU A 13 -17.39 2.75 8.66
N PRO A 14 -18.15 1.72 9.09
CA PRO A 14 -17.72 0.34 8.95
C PRO A 14 -17.61 -0.08 7.48
N ALA A 15 -18.48 0.42 6.60
CA ALA A 15 -18.40 0.13 5.17
C ALA A 15 -17.09 0.68 4.55
N VAL A 16 -16.69 1.89 4.93
CA VAL A 16 -15.44 2.49 4.44
C VAL A 16 -14.22 1.74 4.99
N VAL A 17 -14.21 1.41 6.29
CA VAL A 17 -13.11 0.62 6.88
C VAL A 17 -12.98 -0.76 6.21
N LEU A 18 -14.11 -1.41 5.88
CA LEU A 18 -14.11 -2.67 5.16
C LEU A 18 -13.55 -2.50 3.74
N ALA A 19 -13.95 -1.44 3.03
CA ALA A 19 -13.45 -1.13 1.70
C ALA A 19 -11.93 -0.86 1.71
N ASP A 20 -11.45 -0.12 2.70
CA ASP A 20 -10.03 0.14 2.92
C ASP A 20 -9.25 -1.16 3.17
N ALA A 21 -9.78 -2.06 4.01
CA ALA A 21 -9.18 -3.36 4.26
C ALA A 21 -9.11 -4.21 2.98
N LEU A 22 -10.17 -4.22 2.17
CA LEU A 22 -10.21 -4.93 0.89
C LEU A 22 -9.21 -4.35 -0.11
N LEU A 23 -9.06 -3.02 -0.18
CA LEU A 23 -8.06 -2.36 -1.01
C LEU A 23 -6.65 -2.75 -0.60
N MET A 24 -6.36 -2.78 0.71
CA MET A 24 -5.06 -3.19 1.23
C MET A 24 -4.75 -4.66 0.94
N LEU A 25 -5.75 -5.54 1.10
CA LEU A 25 -5.62 -6.96 0.74
C LEU A 25 -5.38 -7.14 -0.76
N ALA A 26 -6.08 -6.40 -1.61
CA ALA A 26 -5.90 -6.43 -3.05
C ALA A 26 -4.50 -5.94 -3.46
N ALA A 27 -4.04 -4.83 -2.89
CA ALA A 27 -2.69 -4.31 -3.13
C ALA A 27 -1.60 -5.32 -2.69
N GLY A 28 -1.74 -5.90 -1.50
CA GLY A 28 -0.84 -6.94 -1.01
C GLY A 28 -0.86 -8.19 -1.90
N TRP A 29 -2.03 -8.59 -2.40
CA TRP A 29 -2.18 -9.70 -3.32
C TRP A 29 -1.49 -9.44 -4.67
N ILE A 30 -1.61 -8.24 -5.24
CA ILE A 30 -0.92 -7.84 -6.47
C ILE A 30 0.59 -7.94 -6.27
N VAL A 31 1.11 -7.36 -5.19
CA VAL A 31 2.55 -7.42 -4.89
C VAL A 31 3.02 -8.86 -4.71
N ALA A 32 2.28 -9.70 -3.98
CA ALA A 32 2.63 -11.10 -3.74
C ALA A 32 2.55 -11.96 -5.02
N ARG A 33 1.64 -11.64 -5.94
CA ARG A 33 1.45 -12.37 -7.21
C ARG A 33 2.29 -11.85 -8.35
N THR A 34 3.00 -10.74 -8.17
CA THR A 34 3.87 -10.20 -9.20
C THR A 34 5.02 -11.17 -9.42
N PRO A 35 5.09 -11.81 -10.61
CA PRO A 35 6.13 -12.79 -10.88
C PRO A 35 7.50 -12.10 -10.86
N PRO A 36 8.54 -12.76 -10.33
CA PRO A 36 9.91 -12.27 -10.50
C PRO A 36 10.21 -12.14 -12.00
N ARG A 37 10.82 -11.03 -12.43
CA ARG A 37 11.27 -10.87 -13.82
C ARG A 37 12.69 -11.39 -14.04
N GLY A 38 13.43 -11.68 -12.96
CA GLY A 38 14.69 -12.41 -12.96
C GLY A 38 14.57 -13.81 -12.37
N GLU A 39 15.65 -14.60 -12.42
CA GLU A 39 15.72 -15.85 -11.65
C GLU A 39 15.50 -15.54 -10.16
N PRO A 40 14.70 -16.34 -9.44
CA PRO A 40 14.45 -16.10 -8.03
C PRO A 40 15.72 -16.39 -7.23
N CYS A 41 16.46 -15.34 -6.88
CA CYS A 41 17.50 -15.41 -5.85
C CYS A 41 16.79 -15.47 -4.47
N GLU A 42 17.19 -16.43 -3.62
CA GLU A 42 16.69 -16.49 -2.25
C GLU A 42 17.15 -15.26 -1.46
N GLY A 43 16.25 -14.75 -0.61
CA GLY A 43 16.33 -13.45 0.07
C GLY A 43 17.72 -13.04 0.58
N ALA A 44 18.00 -11.74 0.46
CA ALA A 44 19.23 -11.05 0.88
C ALA A 44 20.56 -11.54 0.26
N SER A 45 20.56 -12.63 -0.51
CA SER A 45 21.76 -13.16 -1.14
C SER A 45 21.68 -13.04 -2.66
N VAL A 46 22.80 -12.65 -3.29
CA VAL A 46 22.97 -12.50 -4.75
C VAL A 46 22.97 -13.88 -5.46
N ARG A 47 22.65 -14.97 -4.76
CA ARG A 47 22.77 -16.33 -5.30
C ARG A 47 21.45 -16.81 -5.85
N CYS A 48 21.41 -16.93 -7.17
CA CYS A 48 20.29 -17.48 -7.94
C CYS A 48 20.55 -18.95 -8.27
N ALA A 49 19.47 -19.74 -8.46
CA ALA A 49 19.55 -21.19 -8.70
C ALA A 49 20.24 -21.59 -10.02
N GLY A 50 20.57 -20.64 -10.90
CA GLY A 50 21.34 -20.84 -12.12
C GLY A 50 22.68 -20.11 -12.12
N ALA A 51 22.65 -18.76 -12.13
CA ALA A 51 23.84 -17.90 -12.11
C ALA A 51 23.58 -16.58 -11.36
N ASP A 52 24.59 -16.05 -10.66
CA ASP A 52 24.49 -14.76 -9.96
C ASP A 52 24.07 -13.66 -10.97
N PRO A 53 23.01 -12.87 -10.70
CA PRO A 53 22.55 -11.84 -11.61
C PRO A 53 23.63 -10.77 -11.75
N THR A 54 23.76 -10.22 -12.97
CA THR A 54 24.59 -9.03 -13.16
C THR A 54 24.05 -7.91 -12.26
N PRO A 55 24.91 -7.00 -11.74
CA PRO A 55 24.45 -5.89 -10.91
C PRO A 55 23.31 -5.08 -11.55
N ALA A 56 23.35 -4.90 -12.88
CA ALA A 56 22.29 -4.23 -13.63
C ALA A 56 20.96 -5.00 -13.63
N GLY A 57 21.00 -6.34 -13.73
CA GLY A 57 19.80 -7.18 -13.66
C GLY A 57 19.16 -7.17 -12.27
N TRP A 58 19.98 -7.16 -11.21
CA TRP A 58 19.50 -7.05 -9.83
C TRP A 58 18.81 -5.70 -9.56
N ILE A 59 19.43 -4.59 -9.99
CA ILE A 59 18.86 -3.24 -9.84
C ILE A 59 17.52 -3.15 -10.58
N ALA A 60 17.43 -3.65 -11.80
CA ALA A 60 16.19 -3.60 -12.58
C ALA A 60 15.02 -4.39 -11.93
N GLU A 61 15.30 -5.54 -11.33
CA GLU A 61 14.30 -6.32 -10.58
C GLU A 61 13.85 -5.59 -9.30
N MET A 62 14.79 -5.01 -8.55
CA MET A 62 14.47 -4.23 -7.35
C MET A 62 13.66 -2.98 -7.69
N ASP A 63 14.06 -2.22 -8.71
CA ASP A 63 13.32 -1.04 -9.19
C ASP A 63 11.89 -1.43 -9.61
N PHE A 64 11.73 -2.57 -10.28
CA PHE A 64 10.40 -3.06 -10.64
C PHE A 64 9.55 -3.42 -9.42
N ARG A 65 10.10 -4.14 -8.44
CA ARG A 65 9.38 -4.51 -7.20
C ARG A 65 9.02 -3.29 -6.37
N VAL A 66 9.93 -2.33 -6.27
CA VAL A 66 9.69 -1.04 -5.61
C VAL A 66 8.59 -0.29 -6.34
N ALA A 67 8.64 -0.21 -7.67
CA ALA A 67 7.61 0.44 -8.47
C ALA A 67 6.24 -0.21 -8.26
N VAL A 68 6.13 -1.54 -8.32
CA VAL A 68 4.85 -2.24 -8.11
C VAL A 68 4.32 -2.01 -6.69
N THR A 69 5.17 -2.07 -5.68
CA THR A 69 4.80 -1.81 -4.28
C THR A 69 4.34 -0.36 -4.11
N PHE A 70 5.10 0.59 -4.66
CA PHE A 70 4.81 2.01 -4.60
C PHE A 70 3.50 2.36 -5.32
N TRP A 71 3.30 1.86 -6.53
CA TRP A 71 2.06 2.12 -7.28
C TRP A 71 0.84 1.47 -6.62
N SER A 72 0.98 0.25 -6.10
CA SER A 72 -0.14 -0.45 -5.45
C SER A 72 -0.56 0.24 -4.15
N PHE A 73 0.36 0.41 -3.20
CA PHE A 73 0.04 1.01 -1.90
C PHE A 73 -0.08 2.54 -1.96
N GLY A 74 0.64 3.20 -2.87
CA GLY A 74 0.49 4.63 -3.13
C GLY A 74 -0.90 4.98 -3.66
N SER A 75 -1.47 4.15 -4.54
CA SER A 75 -2.85 4.32 -4.98
C SER A 75 -3.85 4.19 -3.83
N VAL A 76 -3.65 3.20 -2.94
CA VAL A 76 -4.49 3.05 -1.74
C VAL A 76 -4.38 4.27 -0.82
N ALA A 77 -3.16 4.76 -0.58
CA ALA A 77 -2.95 5.96 0.24
C ALA A 77 -3.65 7.20 -0.37
N LEU A 78 -3.60 7.37 -1.69
CA LEU A 78 -4.31 8.47 -2.37
C LEU A 78 -5.83 8.37 -2.22
N ILE A 79 -6.39 7.17 -2.32
CA ILE A 79 -7.83 6.94 -2.09
C ILE A 79 -8.22 7.28 -0.66
N MET A 80 -7.44 6.82 0.33
CA MET A 80 -7.66 7.12 1.74
C MET A 80 -7.56 8.62 2.03
N LEU A 81 -6.57 9.30 1.45
CA LEU A 81 -6.40 10.75 1.57
C LEU A 81 -7.59 11.51 0.96
N ALA A 82 -8.05 11.11 -0.23
CA ALA A 82 -9.21 11.70 -0.87
C ALA A 82 -10.48 11.51 -0.01
N SER A 83 -10.69 10.32 0.55
CA SER A 83 -11.77 10.02 1.50
C SER A 83 -11.69 10.87 2.77
N ALA A 84 -10.48 11.07 3.31
CA ALA A 84 -10.26 11.92 4.48
C ALA A 84 -10.64 13.38 4.20
N LEU A 85 -10.16 13.92 3.07
CA LEU A 85 -10.46 15.28 2.62
C LEU A 85 -11.96 15.47 2.36
N TRP A 86 -12.60 14.47 1.75
CA TRP A 86 -14.05 14.47 1.55
C TRP A 86 -14.80 14.47 2.89
N GLY A 87 -14.43 13.59 3.82
CA GLY A 87 -14.99 13.55 5.17
C GLY A 87 -14.83 14.88 5.91
N TRP A 88 -13.67 15.51 5.79
CA TRP A 88 -13.40 16.83 6.36
C TRP A 88 -14.31 17.91 5.77
N ARG A 89 -14.40 17.98 4.43
CA ARG A 89 -15.23 18.95 3.69
C ARG A 89 -16.71 18.84 4.04
N HIS A 90 -17.21 17.62 4.24
CA HIS A 90 -18.61 17.37 4.61
C HIS A 90 -18.87 17.37 6.13
N ARG A 91 -17.94 17.87 6.93
CA ARG A 91 -17.99 17.91 8.41
C ARG A 91 -18.17 16.54 9.07
N PHE A 92 -17.84 15.46 8.38
CA PHE A 92 -17.82 14.11 8.93
C PHE A 92 -16.44 13.83 9.54
N ARG A 93 -16.12 14.53 10.63
CA ARG A 93 -14.78 14.51 11.26
C ARG A 93 -14.33 13.10 11.67
N ALA A 94 -15.25 12.24 12.11
CA ALA A 94 -14.93 10.86 12.48
C ALA A 94 -14.33 10.08 11.29
N LEU A 95 -14.92 10.22 10.10
CA LEU A 95 -14.39 9.59 8.88
C LEU A 95 -13.00 10.12 8.53
N ALA A 96 -12.81 11.44 8.61
CA ALA A 96 -11.52 12.07 8.33
C ALA A 96 -10.41 11.56 9.27
N VAL A 97 -10.69 11.44 10.57
CA VAL A 97 -9.74 10.92 11.55
C VAL A 97 -9.42 9.45 11.31
N VAL A 98 -10.44 8.61 11.08
CA VAL A 98 -10.24 7.18 10.79
C VAL A 98 -9.39 6.98 9.54
N GLN A 99 -9.66 7.74 8.48
CA GLN A 99 -8.89 7.65 7.24
C GLN A 99 -7.43 8.12 7.40
N LEU A 100 -7.20 9.21 8.16
CA LEU A 100 -5.84 9.66 8.45
C LEU A 100 -5.06 8.65 9.30
N LEU A 101 -5.71 7.97 10.24
CA LEU A 101 -5.10 6.88 11.00
C LEU A 101 -4.82 5.66 10.11
N ALA A 102 -5.76 5.29 9.24
CA ALA A 102 -5.60 4.18 8.30
C ALA A 102 -4.47 4.42 7.30
N LEU A 103 -4.24 5.68 6.90
CA LEU A 103 -3.17 6.10 5.98
C LEU A 103 -1.75 5.71 6.48
N ALA A 104 -1.56 5.59 7.79
CA ALA A 104 -0.27 5.20 8.36
C ALA A 104 0.19 3.82 7.86
N VAL A 105 -0.76 2.90 7.61
CA VAL A 105 -0.45 1.53 7.20
C VAL A 105 0.16 1.46 5.79
N PRO A 106 -0.47 1.96 4.72
CA PRO A 106 0.14 1.91 3.38
C PRO A 106 1.44 2.72 3.31
N VAL A 107 1.53 3.85 4.02
CA VAL A 107 2.76 4.66 4.10
C VAL A 107 3.90 3.85 4.72
N TYR A 108 3.64 3.16 5.84
CA TYR A 108 4.62 2.31 6.49
C TYR A 108 5.07 1.16 5.58
N VAL A 109 4.14 0.52 4.86
CA VAL A 109 4.47 -0.57 3.93
C VAL A 109 5.35 -0.09 2.78
N VAL A 110 5.05 1.07 2.19
CA VAL A 110 5.89 1.65 1.12
C VAL A 110 7.28 2.00 1.67
N ALA A 111 7.36 2.65 2.83
CA ALA A 111 8.62 3.01 3.44
C ALA A 111 9.49 1.77 3.74
N LEU A 112 8.87 0.72 4.29
CA LEU A 112 9.55 -0.54 4.57
C LEU A 112 10.04 -1.24 3.29
N GLY A 113 9.23 -1.22 2.23
CA GLY A 113 9.59 -1.77 0.92
C GLY A 113 10.79 -1.05 0.29
N VAL A 114 10.82 0.29 0.36
CA VAL A 114 11.96 1.07 -0.14
C VAL A 114 13.22 0.79 0.67
N LEU A 115 13.11 0.77 2.01
CA LEU A 115 14.25 0.53 2.91
C LEU A 115 14.80 -0.90 2.84
N SER A 116 13.99 -1.88 2.45
CA SER A 116 14.46 -3.27 2.25
C SER A 116 15.10 -3.48 0.88
N SER A 117 14.67 -2.72 -0.14
CA SER A 117 15.25 -2.79 -1.49
C SER A 117 16.57 -2.03 -1.65
N TYR A 118 16.81 -0.99 -0.86
CA TYR A 118 18.05 -0.19 -0.92
C TYR A 118 18.72 -0.11 0.48
N PRO A 119 19.52 -1.12 0.87
CA PRO A 119 20.18 -1.12 2.17
C PRO A 119 21.19 0.03 2.34
N SER A 120 21.65 0.64 1.25
CA SER A 120 22.53 1.83 1.27
C SER A 120 21.85 3.11 1.76
N LEU A 121 20.52 3.10 1.96
CA LEU A 121 19.75 4.23 2.50
C LEU A 121 19.50 4.12 4.02
N ARG A 122 19.97 3.04 4.67
CA ARG A 122 19.97 2.90 6.14
C ARG A 122 21.25 3.46 6.74
#